data_AF-A0A967JYK5-F1
#
_entry.id   AF-A0A967JYK5-F1
#
_cell.length_a   1.000
_cell.length_b   1.000
_cell.length_c   1.000
_cell.angle_alpha   90.00
_cell.angle_beta   90.00
_cell.angle_gamma   90.00
#
_symmetry.space_group_name_H-M   'P 1'
#
loop_
_entity.id
_entity.type
_entity.pdbx_description
1 polymer ?
#
loop_
_entity_poly.entity_id
_entity_poly.type
_entity_poly.pdbx_seq_one_letter_code
_entity_poly.pdbx_strand_id
1 'polypeptide(L)' 'MSAVDGRRVSLDAIVHDSVELVGRGTHVRFLVDVARQTARVADKARRIAAP' A
#
# COMPACT_ATOMS: atom_id res chain seq x y z
N MET A 1 12.57 5.97 -8.46
CA MET A 1 12.28 5.45 -9.80
C MET A 1 11.00 4.65 -9.73
N SER A 2 10.00 5.03 -10.51
CA SER A 2 8.73 4.32 -10.56
C SER A 2 8.88 3.02 -11.35
N ALA A 3 8.29 1.92 -10.87
CA ALA A 3 8.49 0.58 -11.43
C ALA A 3 7.30 -0.33 -11.18
N VAL A 4 7.12 -1.33 -12.06
CA VAL A 4 6.15 -2.42 -11.89
C VAL A 4 6.90 -3.75 -11.93
N ASP A 5 6.76 -4.53 -10.85
CA ASP A 5 7.33 -5.86 -10.70
C ASP A 5 6.21 -6.83 -10.28
N GLY A 6 5.62 -7.51 -11.28
CA GLY A 6 4.46 -8.35 -11.10
C GLY A 6 3.29 -7.59 -10.47
N ARG A 7 2.96 -7.90 -9.21
CA ARG A 7 1.90 -7.22 -8.44
C ARG A 7 2.41 -6.04 -7.62
N ARG A 8 3.72 -5.82 -7.52
CA ARG A 8 4.33 -4.71 -6.79
C ARG A 8 4.46 -3.50 -7.71
N VAL A 9 3.96 -2.36 -7.26
CA VAL A 9 4.06 -1.07 -7.96
C VAL A 9 4.78 -0.09 -7.05
N SER A 10 5.92 0.42 -7.50
CA SER A 10 6.69 1.46 -6.82
C SER A 10 6.41 2.80 -7.48
N LEU A 11 6.07 3.81 -6.69
CA LEU A 11 5.79 5.17 -7.14
C LEU A 11 6.70 6.16 -6.44
N ASP A 12 7.22 7.14 -7.18
CA ASP A 12 7.88 8.29 -6.58
C ASP A 12 6.83 9.38 -6.29
N ALA A 13 6.78 9.85 -5.05
CA ALA A 13 5.91 10.92 -4.60
C ALA A 13 6.74 12.19 -4.39
N ILE A 14 6.24 13.31 -4.94
CA ILE A 14 6.84 14.62 -4.81
C ILE A 14 5.75 15.57 -4.32
N VAL A 15 6.04 16.34 -3.28
CA VAL A 15 5.11 17.27 -2.63
C VAL A 15 5.67 18.67 -2.73
N HIS A 16 4.90 19.58 -3.33
CA HIS A 16 5.19 21.01 -3.35
C HIS A 16 4.10 21.75 -2.60
N ASP A 17 4.46 22.85 -1.94
CA ASP A 17 3.52 23.88 -1.53
C ASP A 17 3.49 25.01 -2.58
N SER A 18 2.96 26.17 -2.24
CA SER A 18 2.87 27.31 -3.17
C SER A 18 4.21 27.98 -3.48
N VAL A 19 5.27 27.64 -2.74
CA VAL A 19 6.58 28.30 -2.81
C VAL A 19 7.63 27.31 -3.29
N GLU A 20 7.68 26.12 -2.71
CA GLU A 20 8.79 25.21 -2.89
C GLU A 20 8.43 23.72 -2.79
N LEU A 21 9.44 22.90 -3.06
CA LEU A 21 9.39 21.47 -2.82
C LEU A 21 9.53 21.20 -1.32
N VAL A 22 8.50 20.63 -0.72
CA VAL A 22 8.47 20.34 0.72
C VAL A 22 8.66 18.86 1.05
N GLY A 23 8.60 17.97 0.06
CA GLY A 23 8.78 16.54 0.32
C GLY A 23 9.03 15.69 -0.90
N ARG A 24 9.81 14.62 -0.69
CA ARG A 24 9.96 13.51 -1.63
C ARG A 24 9.83 12.20 -0.87
N GLY A 25 9.27 11.19 -1.52
CA GLY A 25 9.17 9.86 -0.94
C GLY A 25 8.92 8.79 -2.00
N THR A 26 8.96 7.54 -1.57
CA THR A 26 8.61 6.40 -2.40
C THR A 26 7.44 5.66 -1.76
N HIS A 27 6.38 5.42 -2.53
CA HIS A 27 5.22 4.65 -2.07
C HIS A 27 5.14 3.35 -2.85
N VAL A 28 5.02 2.23 -2.15
CA VAL A 28 4.86 0.91 -2.76
C VAL A 28 3.44 0.41 -2.53
N ARG A 29 2.78 0.00 -3.60
CA ARG A 29 1.45 -0.60 -3.61
C ARG A 29 1.53 -2.03 -4.11
N PHE A 30 0.63 -2.89 -3.64
CA PHE A 30 0.46 -4.24 -4.17
C PHE A 30 -0.93 -4.39 -4.76
N LEU A 31 -1.01 -4.92 -5.98
CA LEU A 31 -2.27 -5.35 -6.57
C LEU A 31 -2.75 -6.60 -5.84
N VAL A 32 -3.97 -6.56 -5.31
CA VAL A 32 -4.55 -7.66 -4.54
C VAL A 32 -5.96 -7.99 -5.03
N ASP A 33 -6.35 -9.24 -4.81
CA ASP A 33 -7.75 -9.65 -4.88
C ASP A 33 -8.43 -9.19 -3.59
N VAL A 34 -9.40 -8.29 -3.73
CA VAL A 34 -10.08 -7.66 -2.59
C VAL A 34 -10.89 -8.68 -1.79
N ALA A 35 -11.64 -9.57 -2.45
CA ALA A 35 -12.49 -10.55 -1.76
C ALA A 35 -11.64 -11.51 -0.92
N ARG A 36 -10.57 -12.03 -1.51
CA ARG A 36 -9.62 -12.90 -0.80
C ARG A 36 -8.93 -12.18 0.35
N GLN A 37 -8.51 -10.93 0.16
CA GLN A 37 -7.82 -10.18 1.21
C GLN A 37 -8.75 -9.85 2.38
N THR A 38 -10.00 -9.48 2.11
CA THR A 38 -11.02 -9.26 3.14
C THR A 38 -11.28 -10.54 3.95
N ALA A 39 -11.43 -11.69 3.28
CA ALA A 39 -11.62 -12.97 3.96
C ALA A 39 -10.43 -13.31 4.87
N ARG A 40 -9.19 -13.06 4.43
CA ARG A 40 -7.97 -13.26 5.25
C ARG A 40 -7.93 -12.36 6.48
N VAL A 41 -8.32 -11.09 6.34
CA VAL A 41 -8.36 -10.15 7.47
C VAL A 41 -9.42 -10.59 8.49
N ALA A 42 -10.60 -10.99 8.05
CA ALA A 42 -11.65 -11.51 8.91
C ALA A 42 -11.20 -12.79 9.64
N ASP A 43 -10.51 -13.70 8.95
CA ASP A 43 -9.96 -14.90 9.57
C ASP A 43 -8.91 -14.60 10.63
N LYS A 44 -8.00 -13.66 10.34
CA LYS A 44 -6.99 -13.22 11.32
C LYS A 44 -7.66 -12.63 12.56
N ALA A 45 -8.70 -11.81 12.39
CA ALA A 45 -9.45 -11.25 13.52
C ALA A 45 -10.10 -12.34 14.39
N ARG A 46 -10.70 -13.37 13.77
CA ARG A 46 -11.27 -14.51 14.50
C ARG A 46 -10.23 -15.26 15.33
N ARG A 47 -9.02 -15.48 14.81
CA ARG A 47 -7.95 -16.17 15.55
C ARG A 47 -7.47 -15.41 16.78
N ILE A 48 -7.52 -14.07 16.75
CA ILE A 48 -7.17 -13.22 17.91
C ILE A 48 -8.28 -13.27 18.96
N ALA A 49 -9.54 -13.39 18.54
CA ALA A 49 -10.70 -13.40 19.42
C ALA A 49 -11.06 -14.79 19.99
N ALA A 50 -10.43 -15.86 19.49
CA ALA A 50 -10.61 -17.20 20.04
C ALA A 50 -9.89 -17.30 21.40
N PRO A 51 -10.55 -17.85 22.44
CA PRO A 51 -9.96 -18.03 23.77
C PRO A 51 -8.81 -19.06 23.76
#